data_AF-A0A928LQ56-F1
#
_entry.id   AF-A0A928LQ56-F1
#
_cell.length_a   1.000
_cell.length_b   1.000
_cell.length_c   1.000
_cell.angle_alpha   90.00
_cell.angle_beta   90.00
_cell.angle_gamma   90.00
#
_symmetry.space_group_name_H-M   'P 1'
#
loop_
_entity.id
_entity.type
_entity.pdbx_description
1 polymer ?
#
loop_
_entity_poly.entity_id
_entity_poly.type
_entity_poly.pdbx_seq_one_letter_code
_entity_poly.pdbx_strand_id
1 'polypeptide(L)' 'MYEKLVSYAAKQLELDPAEITPDSSFESLGIDSLDIVEMIMDLESELGVELDLEDQKIANFGELAAFIDSKVN' A
#
# COMPACT_ATOMS: atom_id res chain seq x y z
N MET A 1 8.69 -2.11 -5.10
CA MET A 1 7.55 -1.27 -4.66
C MET A 1 7.40 -1.06 -3.14
N TYR A 2 7.72 -2.06 -2.30
CA TYR A 2 7.45 -2.03 -0.85
C TYR A 2 7.99 -0.80 -0.10
N GLU A 3 9.25 -0.43 -0.31
CA GLU A 3 9.84 0.75 0.36
C GLU A 3 9.11 2.07 0.05
N LYS A 4 8.56 2.22 -1.16
CA LYS A 4 7.75 3.40 -1.52
C LYS A 4 6.47 3.45 -0.69
N LEU A 5 5.77 2.32 -0.57
CA LEU A 5 4.55 2.21 0.24
C LEU A 5 4.84 2.47 1.72
N VAL A 6 5.90 1.88 2.25
CA VAL A 6 6.35 2.10 3.65
C VAL A 6 6.66 3.57 3.87
N SER A 7 7.40 4.22 2.95
CA SER A 7 7.71 5.64 3.07
C SER A 7 6.49 6.54 2.91
N TYR A 8 5.50 6.13 2.10
CA TYR A 8 4.26 6.87 1.94
C TYR A 8 3.43 6.77 3.22
N ALA A 9 3.20 5.55 3.71
CA ALA A 9 2.52 5.29 4.96
C ALA A 9 3.20 6.00 6.14
N ALA A 10 4.53 5.97 6.24
CA ALA A 10 5.25 6.66 7.30
C ALA A 10 5.09 8.20 7.25
N LYS A 11 4.91 8.78 6.07
CA LYS A 11 4.74 10.24 5.90
C LYS A 11 3.30 10.71 6.02
N GLN A 12 2.36 9.99 5.41
CA GLN A 12 0.94 10.33 5.38
C GLN A 12 0.24 9.91 6.68
N LEU A 13 0.61 8.75 7.21
CA LEU A 13 -0.08 8.12 8.36
C LEU A 13 0.73 8.26 9.65
N GLU A 14 1.84 9.00 9.61
CA GLU A 14 2.74 9.23 10.74
C GLU A 14 3.19 7.93 11.44
N LEU A 15 3.22 6.83 10.68
CA LEU A 15 3.62 5.51 11.16
C LEU A 15 5.13 5.35 11.19
N ASP A 16 5.63 4.59 12.18
CA ASP A 16 7.04 4.25 12.20
C ASP A 16 7.31 3.17 11.14
N PRO A 17 8.20 3.41 10.16
CA PRO A 17 8.57 2.40 9.17
C PRO A 17 9.16 1.13 9.79
N ALA A 18 9.66 1.18 11.03
CA ALA A 18 10.10 0.00 11.78
C ALA A 18 8.92 -0.89 12.24
N GLU A 19 7.73 -0.32 12.43
CA GLU A 19 6.51 -1.05 12.80
C GLU A 19 5.82 -1.65 11.56
N ILE A 20 6.07 -1.10 10.37
CA ILE A 20 5.53 -1.59 9.11
C ILE A 20 6.31 -2.84 8.69
N THR A 21 5.76 -4.01 8.98
CA THR A 21 6.31 -5.29 8.50
C THR A 21 5.54 -5.80 7.28
N PRO A 22 6.13 -6.70 6.46
CA PRO A 22 5.44 -7.26 5.30
C PRO A 22 4.19 -8.06 5.67
N ASP A 23 4.18 -8.63 6.88
CA ASP A 23 3.08 -9.41 7.44
C ASP A 23 2.06 -8.54 8.22
N SER A 24 2.41 -7.28 8.52
CA SER A 24 1.51 -6.36 9.23
C SER A 24 0.32 -6.01 8.34
N SER A 25 -0.89 -6.18 8.88
CA SER A 25 -2.10 -5.75 8.18
C SER A 25 -2.32 -4.25 8.32
N PHE A 26 -3.00 -3.65 7.35
CA PHE A 26 -3.33 -2.22 7.40
C PHE A 26 -4.12 -1.87 8.67
N GLU A 27 -5.10 -2.70 9.03
CA GLU A 27 -5.88 -2.54 10.27
C GLU A 27 -5.00 -2.60 11.53
N SER A 28 -4.00 -3.48 11.57
CA SER A 28 -3.10 -3.60 12.74
C SER A 28 -2.21 -2.37 12.93
N LEU A 29 -1.90 -1.69 11.83
CA LEU A 29 -1.13 -0.46 11.80
C LEU A 29 -2.02 0.78 12.03
N GLY A 30 -3.32 0.61 12.23
CA GLY A 30 -4.26 1.72 12.42
C GLY A 30 -4.51 2.52 11.14
N ILE A 31 -4.26 1.91 9.97
CA ILE A 31 -4.50 2.51 8.66
C ILE A 31 -5.95 2.27 8.30
N ASP A 32 -6.65 3.35 7.92
CA ASP A 32 -8.04 3.24 7.51
C ASP A 32 -8.13 2.88 6.02
N SER A 33 -9.26 2.31 5.64
CA SER A 33 -9.60 1.99 4.26
C SER A 33 -9.46 3.19 3.31
N LEU A 34 -9.76 4.41 3.78
CA LEU A 34 -9.59 5.66 3.03
C LEU A 34 -8.12 5.94 2.67
N ASP A 35 -7.21 5.73 3.62
CA ASP A 35 -5.78 5.97 3.42
C ASP A 35 -5.18 5.01 2.38
N ILE A 36 -5.65 3.76 2.40
CA ILE A 36 -5.28 2.74 1.41
C ILE A 36 -5.78 3.16 0.02
N VAL A 37 -7.03 3.62 -0.07
CA VAL A 37 -7.62 4.08 -1.34
C VAL A 37 -6.85 5.29 -1.89
N GLU A 38 -6.55 6.29 -1.07
CA GLU A 38 -5.77 7.46 -1.51
C GLU A 38 -4.37 7.06 -1.99
N MET A 39 -3.68 6.19 -1.25
CA MET A 39 -2.35 5.70 -1.63
C MET A 39 -2.38 4.97 -2.97
N ILE A 40 -3.43 4.19 -3.22
CA ILE A 40 -3.56 3.45 -4.47
C ILE A 40 -3.91 4.37 -5.63
N MET A 41 -4.84 5.32 -5.44
CA MET A 41 -5.17 6.31 -6.47
C MET A 41 -3.94 7.14 -6.88
N ASP A 42 -3.11 7.55 -5.92
CA ASP A 42 -1.86 8.26 -6.20
C ASP A 42 -0.88 7.38 -6.99
N LEU A 43 -0.75 6.11 -6.62
CA LEU A 43 0.10 5.15 -7.31
C LEU A 43 -0.40 4.81 -8.72
N GLU A 44 -1.70 4.62 -8.90
CA GLU A 44 -2.34 4.43 -10.21
C GLU A 44 -2.04 5.60 -11.14
N SER A 45 -2.14 6.84 -10.62
CA SER A 45 -1.86 8.06 -11.35
C SER A 45 -0.37 8.24 -11.66
N GLU A 46 0.53 7.97 -10.69
CA GLU A 46 1.98 8.08 -10.86
C GLU A 46 2.52 7.04 -11.86
N LEU A 47 1.97 5.83 -11.82
CA LEU A 47 2.41 4.71 -12.64
C LEU A 47 1.64 4.59 -13.97
N GLY A 48 0.47 5.22 -14.07
CA GLY A 48 -0.43 5.11 -15.22
C GLY A 48 -1.04 3.72 -15.39
N VAL A 49 -1.29 3.01 -14.28
CA VAL A 49 -1.87 1.65 -14.27
C VAL A 49 -3.17 1.63 -13.46
N GLU A 50 -4.06 0.69 -13.76
CA GLU A 50 -5.26 0.43 -12.96
C GLU A 50 -4.96 -0.72 -11.98
N LEU A 51 -5.01 -0.41 -10.69
CA LEU A 51 -4.81 -1.30 -9.56
C LEU A 51 -6.17 -1.72 -9.04
N ASP A 52 -6.82 -2.61 -9.79
CA ASP A 52 -8.13 -3.12 -9.41
C ASP A 52 -8.02 -4.07 -8.20
N LEU A 53 -8.25 -3.51 -7.01
CA LEU A 53 -8.25 -4.23 -5.74
C LEU A 53 -9.55 -4.98 -5.46
N GLU A 54 -10.65 -4.74 -6.20
CA GLU A 54 -11.95 -5.31 -5.84
C GLU A 54 -11.93 -6.85 -5.79
N ASP A 55 -11.15 -7.49 -6.67
CA ASP A 55 -10.97 -8.94 -6.70
C ASP A 55 -9.80 -9.45 -5.85
N GLN A 56 -8.94 -8.56 -5.36
CA GLN A 56 -7.77 -8.89 -4.56
C GLN A 56 -7.97 -8.50 -3.09
N LYS A 57 -8.09 -9.51 -2.23
CA LYS A 57 -8.06 -9.32 -0.77
C LYS A 57 -6.63 -9.02 -0.30
N ILE A 58 -6.17 -7.80 -0.55
CA ILE A 58 -4.88 -7.32 -0.06
C ILE A 58 -5.07 -6.90 1.39
N ALA A 59 -4.48 -7.65 2.31
CA ALA A 59 -4.61 -7.39 3.75
C ALA A 59 -3.36 -6.72 4.34
N ASN A 60 -2.21 -6.85 3.69
CA ASN A 60 -0.91 -6.41 4.20
C ASN A 60 -0.11 -5.64 3.13
N PHE A 61 0.92 -4.93 3.58
CA PHE A 61 1.79 -4.15 2.70
C PHE A 61 2.63 -5.01 1.75
N GLY A 62 2.97 -6.25 2.14
CA GLY A 62 3.74 -7.16 1.31
C GLY A 62 2.99 -7.56 0.04
N GLU A 63 1.72 -7.95 0.19
CA GLU A 63 0.79 -8.28 -0.89
C GLU A 63 0.55 -7.06 -1.78
N LEU A 64 0.31 -5.88 -1.19
CA LEU A 64 0.09 -4.66 -1.96
C LEU A 64 1.31 -4.32 -2.81
N ALA A 65 2.49 -4.37 -2.20
CA ALA A 65 3.75 -4.10 -2.89
C ALA A 65 3.96 -5.06 -4.06
N ALA A 66 3.77 -6.36 -3.83
CA ALA A 66 3.94 -7.38 -4.85
C ALA A 66 2.91 -7.24 -5.98
N PHE A 67 1.66 -6.93 -5.64
CA PHE A 67 0.60 -6.70 -6.62
C PHE A 67 0.95 -5.55 -7.56
N ILE A 68 1.36 -4.41 -7.01
CA ILE A 68 1.72 -3.24 -7.81
C ILE A 68 2.98 -3.52 -8.64
N ASP A 69 3.99 -4.16 -8.06
CA ASP A 69 5.20 -4.57 -8.79
C ASP A 69 4.85 -5.47 -9.99
N SER A 70 3.84 -6.35 -9.86
CA SER A 70 3.37 -7.22 -10.95
C SER A 70 2.60 -6.48 -12.05
N LYS A 71 2.10 -5.28 -11.79
CA LYS A 71 1.34 -4.45 -12.74
C LYS A 71 2.22 -3.45 -13.48
N VAL A 72 3.31 -3.01 -12.84
CA VAL A 72 4.25 -2.01 -13.35
C VAL A 72 5.39 -2.64 -14.16
N ASN A 73 5.61 -3.95 -14.03
CA ASN A 73 6.69 -4.70 -14.67
C ASN A 73 6.17 -5.58 -15.81
#